data_AF-E0M514-F1
#
_entry.id   AF-E0M514-F1
#
_cell.length_a   1.000
_cell.length_b   1.000
_cell.length_c   1.000
_cell.angle_alpha   90.00
_cell.angle_beta   90.00
_cell.angle_gamma   90.00
#
_symmetry.space_group_name_H-M   'P 1'
#
loop_
_entity.id
_entity.type
_entity.pdbx_description
1 polymer ?
#
loop_
_entity_poly.entity_id
_entity_poly.type
_entity_poly.pdbx_seq_one_letter_code
_entity_poly.pdbx_strand_id
1 'polypeptide(L)'
;MFSRITAQLPADGLLFHTLTGTETLSRPFVLTAELLATDARIDRHALLGKPVTFTLPTDGLMNALSPRYLNGKITRVAVRSQELSGTRYAVYQLTVEPDLWPMRRDRNLRIFQSQTVPQIVQTLLKEYAVSVETRLAGSYRVWEYCVQYQESSLDFISRLMELEGI
;
A
#
# COMPACT_ATOMS: atom_id res chain seq x y z
N MET A 1 24.59 -1.07 14.10
CA MET A 1 23.72 -0.19 14.90
C MET A 1 22.98 0.74 13.92
N PHE A 2 21.82 0.30 13.41
CA PHE A 2 20.99 1.15 12.55
C PHE A 2 20.00 1.90 13.44
N SER A 3 20.39 3.05 13.99
CA SER A 3 19.50 3.87 14.84
C SER A 3 18.55 4.77 14.04
N ARG A 4 18.50 4.63 12.71
CA ARG A 4 17.76 5.51 11.81
C ARG A 4 16.82 4.72 10.91
N ILE A 5 15.68 5.33 10.61
CA ILE A 5 14.74 4.84 9.60
C ILE A 5 15.39 5.00 8.23
N THR A 6 15.33 3.94 7.41
CA THR A 6 15.81 3.97 6.03
C THR A 6 14.66 3.68 5.07
N ALA A 7 14.73 4.25 3.88
CA ALA A 7 13.79 3.96 2.79
C ALA A 7 14.57 3.28 1.66
N GLN A 8 14.07 2.15 1.18
CA GLN A 8 14.56 1.45 0.00
C GLN A 8 13.59 1.74 -1.15
N LEU A 9 14.09 2.39 -2.19
CA LEU A 9 13.32 2.86 -3.35
C LEU A 9 14.22 2.80 -4.60
N PRO A 10 13.67 2.84 -5.82
CA PRO A 10 14.44 2.64 -7.06
C PRO A 10 15.29 3.85 -7.47
N ALA A 11 15.44 4.85 -6.60
CA ALA A 11 16.23 6.05 -6.85
C ALA A 11 17.18 6.32 -5.68
N ASP A 12 18.40 6.71 -6.00
CA ASP A 12 19.41 7.07 -5.02
C ASP A 12 19.35 8.56 -4.65
N GLY A 13 19.99 8.93 -3.53
CA GLY A 13 20.13 10.33 -3.11
C GLY A 13 18.93 10.91 -2.36
N LEU A 14 17.91 10.10 -2.06
CA LEU A 14 16.77 10.48 -1.24
C LEU A 14 16.98 10.10 0.23
N LEU A 15 17.03 11.11 1.09
CA LEU A 15 17.22 10.95 2.53
C LEU A 15 15.88 10.96 3.24
N PHE A 16 15.63 9.98 4.10
CA PHE A 16 14.42 9.93 4.92
C PHE A 16 14.30 11.16 5.84
N HIS A 17 13.13 11.79 5.87
CA HIS A 17 12.83 12.91 6.78
C HIS A 17 11.67 12.58 7.72
N THR A 18 10.48 12.33 7.18
CA THR A 18 9.28 12.04 7.99
C THR A 18 8.43 10.95 7.36
N LEU A 19 7.72 10.21 8.20
CA LEU A 19 6.68 9.26 7.80
C LEU A 19 5.47 9.47 8.70
N THR A 20 4.30 9.68 8.09
CA THR A 20 3.02 9.78 8.77
C THR A 20 2.00 8.92 8.03
N GLY A 21 0.94 8.47 8.71
CA GLY A 21 -0.07 7.67 8.04
C GLY A 21 -1.06 7.02 8.99
N THR A 22 -1.98 6.27 8.42
CA THR A 22 -3.03 5.58 9.17
C THR A 22 -3.20 4.16 8.65
N GLU A 23 -3.24 3.22 9.58
CA GLU A 23 -3.58 1.81 9.35
C GLU A 23 -4.86 1.52 10.13
N THR A 24 -5.76 0.74 9.54
CA THR A 24 -7.02 0.33 10.19
C THR A 24 -7.36 -1.08 9.74
N LEU A 25 -7.95 -1.88 10.63
CA LEU A 25 -8.38 -3.22 10.28
C LEU A 25 -9.37 -3.16 9.09
N SER A 26 -9.17 -4.05 8.12
CA SER A 26 -10.01 -4.18 6.92
C SER A 26 -10.08 -2.94 6.04
N ARG A 27 -9.14 -1.99 6.17
CA ARG A 27 -9.02 -0.82 5.29
C ARG A 27 -7.59 -0.69 4.75
N PRO A 28 -7.40 -0.45 3.45
CA PRO A 28 -6.06 -0.18 2.91
C PRO A 28 -5.44 1.05 3.59
N PHE A 29 -4.20 0.90 4.06
CA PHE A 29 -3.47 1.99 4.68
C PHE A 29 -3.14 3.10 3.67
N VAL A 30 -2.84 4.29 4.19
CA VAL A 30 -2.25 5.38 3.43
C VAL A 30 -1.13 5.99 4.25
N LEU A 31 0.09 5.95 3.72
CA LEU A 31 1.27 6.59 4.32
C LEU A 31 1.71 7.78 3.47
N THR A 32 2.15 8.83 4.13
CA THR A 32 2.82 9.99 3.52
C THR A 32 4.26 10.01 4.01
N ALA A 33 5.20 9.83 3.09
CA ALA A 33 6.63 9.90 3.37
C ALA A 33 7.20 11.18 2.76
N GLU A 34 8.07 11.85 3.49
CA GLU A 34 8.88 12.95 2.97
C GLU A 34 10.33 12.54 2.91
N LEU A 35 10.91 12.69 1.72
CA LEU A 35 12.31 12.41 1.45
C LEU A 35 12.99 13.70 0.96
N LEU A 36 14.20 13.96 1.44
CA LEU A 36 15.00 15.13 1.08
C LEU A 36 16.03 14.75 0.04
N ALA A 37 16.17 15.58 -0.99
CA ALA A 37 17.29 15.54 -1.91
C ALA A 37 17.95 16.92 -1.97
N THR A 38 19.27 16.94 -2.12
CA THR A 38 20.02 18.17 -2.45
C THR A 38 19.89 18.51 -3.94
N ASP A 39 19.51 17.55 -4.77
CA ASP A 39 19.26 17.69 -6.20
C ASP A 39 17.78 17.46 -6.53
N ALA A 40 17.15 18.43 -7.22
CA ALA A 40 15.74 18.37 -7.60
C ALA A 40 15.48 17.60 -8.91
N ARG A 41 16.51 16.99 -9.52
CA ARG A 41 16.42 16.34 -10.85
C ARG A 41 16.04 14.85 -10.83
N ILE A 42 15.63 14.30 -9.68
CA ILE A 42 15.25 12.88 -9.59
C ILE A 42 13.99 12.65 -10.43
N ASP A 43 14.05 11.64 -11.29
CA ASP A 43 12.94 11.31 -12.17
C ASP A 43 11.75 10.77 -11.35
N ARG A 44 10.69 11.57 -11.31
CA ARG A 44 9.43 11.24 -10.63
C ARG A 44 8.70 10.07 -11.29
N HIS A 45 8.86 9.92 -12.60
CA HIS A 45 8.23 8.82 -13.34
C HIS A 45 8.87 7.48 -13.00
N ALA A 46 10.18 7.47 -12.72
CA ALA A 46 10.88 6.28 -12.23
C ALA A 46 10.41 5.82 -10.84
N LEU A 47 9.88 6.73 -10.01
CA LEU A 47 9.34 6.41 -8.68
C LEU A 47 7.90 5.91 -8.73
N LEU A 48 7.06 6.50 -9.59
CA LEU A 48 5.62 6.23 -9.60
C LEU A 48 5.33 4.75 -9.92
N GLY A 49 4.46 4.13 -9.13
CA GLY A 49 4.05 2.74 -9.29
C GLY A 49 5.11 1.72 -8.84
N LYS A 50 6.27 2.16 -8.33
CA LYS A 50 7.31 1.28 -7.80
C LYS A 50 7.12 1.04 -6.29
N PRO A 51 7.60 -0.10 -5.77
CA PRO A 51 7.55 -0.37 -4.34
C PRO A 51 8.56 0.51 -3.59
N VAL A 52 8.22 0.82 -2.35
CA VAL A 52 9.11 1.42 -1.35
C VAL A 52 8.99 0.64 -0.04
N THR A 53 10.12 0.37 0.59
CA THR A 53 10.19 -0.30 1.90
C THR A 53 10.86 0.62 2.90
N PHE A 54 10.15 0.98 3.97
CA PHE A 54 10.73 1.66 5.12
C PHE A 54 11.16 0.63 6.15
N THR A 55 12.41 0.73 6.60
CA THR A 55 12.97 -0.09 7.69
C THR A 55 13.00 0.74 8.96
N LEU A 56 12.19 0.37 9.94
CA LEU A 56 12.09 1.02 11.23
C LEU A 56 12.89 0.21 12.25
N PRO A 57 13.96 0.76 12.86
CA PRO A 57 14.66 0.08 13.93
C PRO A 57 13.79 0.02 15.19
N THR A 58 13.74 -1.16 15.81
CA THR A 58 12.90 -1.45 16.99
C THR A 58 13.72 -1.75 18.25
N ASP A 59 15.02 -1.42 18.23
CA ASP A 59 15.94 -1.64 19.34
C ASP A 59 15.34 -1.04 20.63
N GLY A 60 15.04 -1.90 21.60
CA GLY A 60 14.65 -1.51 22.96
C GLY A 60 13.16 -1.58 23.32
N LEU A 61 12.24 -1.92 22.40
CA LEU A 61 10.80 -1.95 22.73
C LEU A 61 10.28 -3.34 23.16
N MET A 62 10.77 -4.45 22.62
CA MET A 62 10.22 -5.80 22.91
C MET A 62 11.20 -6.97 22.66
N ASN A 63 12.44 -6.94 23.17
CA ASN A 63 13.44 -8.05 23.02
C ASN A 63 13.69 -8.59 21.60
N ALA A 64 13.14 -7.96 20.56
CA ALA A 64 13.27 -8.38 19.17
C ALA A 64 14.35 -7.53 18.51
N LEU A 65 15.49 -8.17 18.22
CA LEU A 65 16.62 -7.64 17.44
C LEU A 65 16.26 -7.45 15.94
N SER A 66 14.98 -7.41 15.58
CA SER A 66 14.50 -7.48 14.20
C SER A 66 13.76 -6.20 13.83
N PRO A 67 14.21 -5.45 12.81
CA PRO A 67 13.54 -4.21 12.41
C PRO A 67 12.11 -4.46 11.91
N ARG A 68 11.23 -3.47 12.08
CA ARG A 68 9.90 -3.46 11.48
C ARG A 68 9.97 -2.92 10.06
N TYR A 69 9.26 -3.57 9.14
CA TYR A 69 9.15 -3.12 7.75
C TYR A 69 7.77 -2.55 7.47
N LEU A 70 7.73 -1.44 6.74
CA LEU A 70 6.51 -0.92 6.11
C LEU A 70 6.74 -0.91 4.60
N ASN A 71 5.99 -1.72 3.88
CA ASN A 71 6.11 -1.85 2.43
C ASN A 71 4.81 -1.38 1.75
N GLY A 72 4.96 -0.65 0.66
CA GLY A 72 3.84 -0.29 -0.21
C GLY A 72 4.31 0.23 -1.56
N LYS A 73 3.36 0.64 -2.39
CA LYS A 73 3.60 1.19 -3.73
C LYS A 73 3.45 2.71 -3.71
N ILE A 74 4.32 3.42 -4.42
CA ILE A 74 4.25 4.87 -4.57
C ILE A 74 3.11 5.19 -5.55
N THR A 75 2.02 5.77 -5.07
CA THR A 75 0.82 6.09 -5.88
C THR A 75 0.74 7.56 -6.27
N ARG A 76 1.49 8.43 -5.59
CA ARG A 76 1.61 9.85 -5.90
C ARG A 76 2.99 10.36 -5.49
N VAL A 77 3.53 11.26 -6.30
CA VAL A 77 4.76 12.01 -6.02
C VAL A 77 4.47 13.50 -6.16
N ALA A 78 4.76 14.27 -5.12
CA ALA A 78 4.77 15.73 -5.15
C ALA A 78 6.16 16.23 -4.76
N VAL A 79 6.59 17.35 -5.36
CA VAL A 79 7.90 17.94 -5.06
C VAL A 79 7.70 19.39 -4.67
N ARG A 80 8.30 19.80 -3.55
CA ARG A 80 8.35 21.19 -3.09
C ARG A 80 9.78 21.55 -2.69
N SER A 81 10.09 22.84 -2.65
CA SER A 81 11.36 23.30 -2.07
C SER A 81 11.15 23.69 -0.62
N GLN A 82 12.10 23.33 0.24
CA GLN A 82 12.10 23.71 1.65
C GLN A 82 13.52 24.04 2.10
N GLU A 83 13.67 25.11 2.86
CA GLU A 83 14.94 25.45 3.49
C GLU A 83 14.99 24.84 4.90
N LEU A 84 16.02 24.03 5.17
CA LEU A 84 16.27 23.45 6.48
C LEU A 84 17.68 23.85 6.92
N SER A 85 17.77 24.55 8.05
CA SER A 85 19.04 24.97 8.66
C SER A 85 19.97 25.70 7.67
N GLY A 86 19.43 26.58 6.83
CA GLY A 86 20.19 27.37 5.85
C GLY A 86 20.56 26.62 4.56
N THR A 87 20.14 25.36 4.39
CA THR A 87 20.32 24.59 3.15
C THR A 87 18.98 24.39 2.46
N ARG A 88 18.92 24.68 1.16
CA ARG A 88 17.73 24.44 0.33
C ARG A 88 17.69 22.98 -0.12
N TYR A 89 16.62 22.29 0.24
CA TYR A 89 16.32 20.93 -0.18
C TYR A 89 15.13 20.88 -1.15
N ALA A 90 15.12 19.87 -2.01
CA ALA A 90 13.93 19.41 -2.70
C ALA A 90 13.28 18.32 -1.84
N VAL A 91 12.04 18.55 -1.41
CA VAL A 91 11.26 17.60 -0.62
C VAL A 91 10.34 16.82 -1.55
N TYR A 92 10.57 15.51 -1.62
CA TYR A 92 9.74 14.55 -2.33
C TYR A 92 8.72 13.99 -1.35
N GLN A 93 7.48 14.41 -1.49
CA GLN A 93 6.35 13.87 -0.75
C GLN A 93 5.74 12.71 -1.54
N LEU A 94 5.85 11.51 -0.97
CA LEU A 94 5.35 10.27 -1.54
C LEU A 94 4.06 9.86 -0.83
N THR A 95 3.00 9.58 -1.58
CA THR A 95 1.87 8.81 -1.06
C THR A 95 2.14 7.33 -1.33
N VAL A 96 2.10 6.53 -0.27
CA VAL A 96 2.41 5.10 -0.30
C VAL A 96 1.17 4.34 0.17
N GLU A 97 0.70 3.43 -0.68
CA GLU A 97 -0.52 2.64 -0.47
C GLU A 97 -0.23 1.15 -0.76
N PRO A 98 -1.05 0.21 -0.26
CA PRO A 98 -0.83 -1.21 -0.54
C PRO A 98 -1.09 -1.55 -2.00
N ASP A 99 -0.70 -2.76 -2.41
CA ASP A 99 -0.94 -3.27 -3.77
C ASP A 99 -2.43 -3.39 -4.15
N LEU A 100 -3.36 -3.19 -3.20
CA LEU A 100 -4.79 -3.06 -3.44
C LEU A 100 -5.18 -1.77 -4.16
N TRP A 101 -4.32 -0.74 -4.17
CA TRP A 101 -4.65 0.57 -4.73
C TRP A 101 -5.19 0.56 -6.16
N PRO A 102 -4.62 -0.19 -7.14
CA PRO A 102 -5.14 -0.22 -8.50
C PRO A 102 -6.61 -0.67 -8.57
N MET A 103 -7.05 -1.52 -7.64
CA MET A 103 -8.44 -2.00 -7.55
C MET A 103 -9.44 -0.92 -7.13
N ARG A 104 -8.97 0.27 -6.72
CA ARG A 104 -9.82 1.46 -6.48
C ARG A 104 -10.02 2.30 -7.74
N ARG A 105 -9.25 2.03 -8.79
CA ARG A 105 -9.15 2.88 -9.99
C ARG A 105 -9.95 2.32 -11.16
N ASP A 106 -10.52 1.14 -11.01
CA ASP A 106 -11.41 0.52 -11.98
C ASP A 106 -12.89 0.74 -11.63
N ARG A 107 -13.75 0.35 -12.57
CA ARG A 107 -15.20 0.27 -12.36
C ARG A 107 -15.76 -0.74 -13.33
N ASN A 108 -16.33 -1.82 -12.80
CA ASN A 108 -16.62 -3.00 -13.60
C ASN A 108 -18.09 -3.46 -13.49
N LEU A 109 -18.49 -4.28 -14.46
CA LEU A 109 -19.80 -4.93 -14.57
C LEU A 109 -19.55 -6.42 -14.82
N ARG A 110 -19.67 -7.25 -13.78
CA ARG A 110 -19.33 -8.67 -13.84
C ARG A 110 -20.32 -9.52 -13.07
N ILE A 111 -20.51 -10.74 -13.55
CA ILE A 111 -21.36 -11.75 -12.91
C ILE A 111 -20.45 -12.91 -12.48
N PHE A 112 -20.61 -13.32 -11.23
CA PHE A 112 -19.99 -14.50 -10.64
C PHE A 112 -21.09 -15.49 -10.30
N GLN A 113 -20.97 -16.73 -10.78
CA GLN A 113 -21.94 -17.80 -10.55
C GLN A 113 -21.28 -18.98 -9.88
N SER A 114 -22.04 -19.68 -9.05
CA SER A 114 -21.66 -20.93 -8.38
C SER A 114 -20.29 -20.86 -7.68
N GLN A 115 -20.01 -19.76 -6.99
CA GLN A 115 -18.74 -19.51 -6.30
C GLN A 115 -18.97 -19.02 -4.86
N THR A 116 -18.03 -19.32 -3.96
CA THR A 116 -17.99 -18.73 -2.62
C THR A 116 -17.35 -17.34 -2.67
N VAL A 117 -17.63 -16.49 -1.67
CA VAL A 117 -16.99 -15.17 -1.57
C VAL A 117 -15.46 -15.27 -1.55
N PRO A 118 -14.81 -16.17 -0.76
CA PRO A 118 -13.36 -16.34 -0.83
C PRO A 118 -12.82 -16.65 -2.23
N GLN A 119 -13.54 -17.45 -3.04
CA GLN A 119 -13.13 -17.75 -4.42
C GLN A 119 -13.21 -16.50 -5.32
N ILE A 120 -14.28 -15.71 -5.18
CA ILE A 120 -14.44 -14.46 -5.92
C ILE A 120 -13.33 -13.47 -5.54
N VAL A 121 -13.07 -13.30 -4.24
CA VAL A 121 -12.03 -12.40 -3.71
C VAL A 121 -10.65 -12.84 -4.21
N GLN A 122 -10.31 -14.12 -4.11
CA GLN A 122 -9.02 -14.65 -4.60
C GLN A 122 -8.86 -14.46 -6.11
N THR A 123 -9.94 -14.64 -6.89
CA THR A 123 -9.91 -14.42 -8.34
C THR A 123 -9.54 -12.98 -8.66
N LEU A 124 -10.22 -12.01 -8.04
CA LEU A 124 -9.97 -10.59 -8.26
C LEU A 124 -8.59 -10.18 -7.77
N LEU A 125 -8.16 -10.60 -6.58
CA LEU A 125 -6.82 -10.31 -6.07
C LEU A 125 -5.73 -10.83 -7.02
N LYS A 126 -5.91 -12.03 -7.58
CA LYS A 126 -4.98 -12.63 -8.54
C LYS A 126 -4.90 -11.86 -9.86
N GLU A 127 -6.04 -11.38 -10.40
CA GLU A 127 -6.07 -10.55 -11.61
C GLU A 127 -5.25 -9.26 -11.44
N TYR A 128 -5.23 -8.71 -10.23
CA TYR A 128 -4.44 -7.53 -9.87
C TYR A 128 -3.02 -7.84 -9.35
N ALA A 129 -2.59 -9.11 -9.42
CA ALA A 129 -1.31 -9.59 -8.92
C ALA A 129 -1.06 -9.28 -7.42
N VAL A 130 -2.13 -9.23 -6.62
CA VAL A 130 -2.06 -9.04 -5.17
C VAL A 130 -1.84 -10.39 -4.50
N SER A 131 -0.70 -10.56 -3.84
CA SER A 131 -0.39 -11.77 -3.07
C SER A 131 -0.99 -11.66 -1.67
N VAL A 132 -1.75 -12.68 -1.25
CA VAL A 132 -2.38 -12.74 0.07
C VAL A 132 -2.25 -14.13 0.68
N GLU A 133 -2.25 -14.18 2.00
CA GLU A 133 -2.37 -15.42 2.76
C GLU A 133 -3.83 -15.62 3.17
N THR A 134 -4.38 -16.81 2.93
CA THR A 134 -5.75 -17.15 3.33
C THR A 134 -5.72 -17.92 4.66
N ARG A 135 -6.24 -17.31 5.73
CA ARG A 135 -6.35 -17.92 7.07
C ARG A 135 -7.81 -17.97 7.55
N LEU A 136 -8.70 -18.41 6.66
CA LEU A 136 -10.12 -18.52 6.97
C LEU A 136 -10.41 -19.82 7.72
N ALA A 137 -11.15 -19.74 8.83
CA ALA A 137 -11.57 -20.91 9.62
C ALA A 137 -13.03 -21.32 9.37
N GLY A 138 -13.84 -20.42 8.81
CA GLY A 138 -15.25 -20.66 8.52
C GLY A 138 -15.50 -21.44 7.23
N SER A 139 -16.71 -21.99 7.11
CA SER A 139 -17.25 -22.47 5.83
C SER A 139 -18.13 -21.38 5.23
N TYR A 140 -17.99 -21.15 3.92
CA TYR A 140 -18.70 -20.08 3.22
C TYR A 140 -19.67 -20.68 2.22
N ARG A 141 -20.87 -20.11 2.14
CA ARG A 141 -21.90 -20.56 1.20
C ARG A 141 -21.47 -20.32 -0.25
N VAL A 142 -21.99 -21.16 -1.14
CA VAL A 142 -21.89 -20.94 -2.58
C VAL A 142 -22.99 -19.96 -2.99
N TRP A 143 -22.59 -18.88 -3.65
CA TRP A 143 -23.53 -17.95 -4.26
C TRP A 143 -23.89 -18.45 -5.65
N GLU A 144 -25.17 -18.76 -5.87
CA GLU A 144 -25.68 -19.12 -7.20
C GLU A 144 -25.47 -17.96 -8.19
N TYR A 145 -25.69 -16.72 -7.72
CA TYR A 145 -25.57 -15.52 -8.53
C TYR A 145 -25.08 -14.34 -7.67
N CYS A 146 -23.96 -13.72 -8.07
CA CYS A 146 -23.38 -12.55 -7.43
C CYS A 146 -22.92 -11.55 -8.50
N VAL A 147 -23.28 -10.27 -8.35
CA VAL A 147 -23.00 -9.23 -9.36
C VAL A 147 -22.11 -8.15 -8.77
N GLN A 148 -21.05 -7.82 -9.50
CA GLN A 148 -20.33 -6.56 -9.39
C GLN A 148 -20.99 -5.57 -10.34
N TYR A 149 -21.66 -4.54 -9.82
CA TYR A 149 -22.45 -3.60 -10.64
C TYR A 149 -21.98 -2.17 -10.49
N GLN A 150 -21.23 -1.68 -11.47
CA GLN A 150 -20.73 -0.29 -11.53
C GLN A 150 -19.95 0.15 -10.28
N GLU A 151 -19.26 -0.78 -9.63
CA GLU A 151 -18.41 -0.53 -8.47
C GLU A 151 -16.95 -0.92 -8.78
N SER A 152 -16.01 -0.36 -8.04
CA SER A 152 -14.60 -0.74 -8.18
C SER A 152 -14.39 -2.18 -7.70
N SER A 153 -13.32 -2.84 -8.16
CA SER A 153 -13.02 -4.20 -7.69
C SER A 153 -12.70 -4.22 -6.21
N LEU A 154 -12.13 -3.15 -5.64
CA LEU A 154 -11.93 -3.06 -4.19
C LEU A 154 -13.26 -2.96 -3.45
N ASP A 155 -14.15 -2.05 -3.85
CA ASP A 155 -15.44 -1.85 -3.17
C ASP A 155 -16.26 -3.14 -3.19
N PHE A 156 -16.24 -3.86 -4.32
CA PHE A 156 -16.93 -5.14 -4.48
C PHE A 156 -16.40 -6.21 -3.53
N ILE A 157 -15.08 -6.43 -3.46
CA ILE A 157 -14.54 -7.43 -2.53
C ILE A 157 -14.73 -6.99 -1.07
N SER A 158 -14.61 -5.68 -0.77
CA SER A 158 -14.83 -5.16 0.57
C SER A 158 -16.25 -5.43 1.06
N ARG A 159 -17.29 -5.11 0.26
CA ARG A 159 -18.68 -5.36 0.69
C ARG A 159 -18.99 -6.84 0.86
N LEU A 160 -18.36 -7.72 0.05
CA LEU A 160 -18.56 -9.17 0.17
C LEU A 160 -17.87 -9.73 1.41
N MET A 161 -16.66 -9.27 1.72
CA MET A 161 -15.93 -9.64 2.93
C MET A 161 -16.66 -9.15 4.19
N GLU A 162 -17.12 -7.89 4.20
CA GLU A 162 -17.92 -7.33 5.28
C GLU A 162 -19.22 -8.15 5.52
N LEU A 163 -19.87 -8.61 4.45
CA LEU A 163 -21.10 -9.42 4.54
C LEU A 163 -20.87 -10.82 5.11
N GLU A 164 -19.77 -11.48 4.75
CA GLU A 164 -19.44 -12.84 5.18
C GLU A 164 -18.59 -12.86 6.47
N GLY A 165 -18.31 -11.70 7.07
CA GLY A 165 -17.53 -11.57 8.30
C GLY A 165 -16.05 -11.93 8.12
N ILE A 166 -15.46 -11.59 6.98
CA ILE A 166 -14.04 -11.78 6.63
C ILE A 166 -13.23 -10.54 6.99
#